data_AF-A0A929F1S6-F1
#
_entry.id   AF-A0A929F1S6-F1
#
_cell.length_a   1.000
_cell.length_b   1.000
_cell.length_c   1.000
_cell.angle_alpha   90.00
_cell.angle_beta   90.00
_cell.angle_gamma   90.00
#
_symmetry.space_group_name_H-M   'P 1'
#
loop_
_entity.id
_entity.type
_entity.pdbx_description
1 polymer ?
#
loop_
_entity_poly.entity_id
_entity_poly.type
_entity_poly.pdbx_seq_one_letter_code
_entity_poly.pdbx_strand_id
1 'polypeptide(L)'
;MSKSLISRLGFWLSGRAFEDFKRNLDYAEHGGALLLGVKGVGIICHGDSSPKAIKNAIRIAIDFVNNHVKERLEEGLAAFQTKGNER
;
A
#
# COMPACT_ATOMS: atom_id res chain seq x y z
N MET A 1 -36.50 -14.70 -22.20
CA MET A 1 -35.05 -14.75 -21.92
C MET A 1 -34.39 -13.49 -22.51
N SER A 2 -34.51 -12.33 -21.85
CA SER A 2 -33.90 -11.06 -22.30
C SER A 2 -32.74 -10.66 -21.38
N LYS A 3 -31.80 -11.57 -21.18
CA LYS A 3 -30.49 -11.24 -20.60
C LYS A 3 -29.65 -10.57 -21.68
N SER A 4 -29.72 -9.25 -21.83
CA SER A 4 -28.78 -8.58 -22.74
C SER A 4 -28.56 -7.11 -22.42
N LEU A 5 -29.59 -6.26 -22.34
CA LEU A 5 -29.36 -4.82 -22.23
C LEU A 5 -29.11 -4.33 -20.80
N ILE A 6 -29.98 -4.71 -19.86
CA ILE A 6 -29.83 -4.33 -18.44
C ILE A 6 -28.56 -4.94 -17.84
N SER A 7 -28.25 -6.20 -18.18
CA SER A 7 -27.03 -6.86 -17.72
C SER A 7 -25.75 -6.23 -18.30
N ARG A 8 -25.75 -5.78 -19.57
CA ARG A 8 -24.60 -5.08 -20.18
C ARG A 8 -24.40 -3.69 -19.59
N LEU A 9 -25.49 -2.97 -19.32
CA LEU A 9 -25.43 -1.65 -18.68
C LEU A 9 -24.94 -1.76 -17.23
N GLY A 10 -25.45 -2.75 -16.48
CA GLY A 10 -24.97 -3.07 -15.13
C GLY A 10 -23.49 -3.43 -15.12
N PHE A 11 -23.04 -4.26 -16.06
CA PHE A 11 -21.61 -4.59 -16.20
C PHE A 11 -20.75 -3.37 -16.54
N TRP A 12 -21.22 -2.45 -17.38
CA TRP A 12 -20.47 -1.24 -17.73
C TRP A 12 -20.36 -0.26 -16.55
N LEU A 13 -21.45 -0.07 -15.79
CA LEU A 13 -21.46 0.76 -14.60
C LEU A 13 -20.59 0.18 -13.48
N SER A 14 -20.69 -1.14 -13.24
CA SER A 14 -19.89 -1.83 -12.22
C SER A 14 -18.45 -2.04 -12.65
N GLY A 15 -18.15 -2.10 -13.95
CA GLY A 15 -16.82 -2.40 -14.48
C GLY A 15 -15.74 -1.44 -13.99
N ARG A 16 -16.04 -0.13 -13.93
CA ARG A 16 -15.12 0.88 -13.37
C ARG A 16 -14.85 0.65 -11.89
N ALA A 17 -15.90 0.39 -11.10
CA ALA A 17 -15.75 0.09 -9.68
C ALA A 17 -14.96 -1.20 -9.45
N PHE A 18 -15.14 -2.22 -10.29
CA PHE A 18 -14.36 -3.46 -10.23
C PHE A 18 -12.90 -3.25 -10.64
N GLU A 19 -12.61 -2.35 -11.58
CA GLU A 19 -11.25 -2.04 -12.02
C GLU A 19 -10.49 -1.24 -10.95
N ASP A 20 -11.15 -0.27 -10.31
CA ASP A 20 -10.61 0.45 -9.15
C ASP A 20 -10.44 -0.48 -7.94
N PHE A 21 -11.40 -1.38 -7.70
CA PHE A 21 -11.29 -2.39 -6.65
C PHE A 21 -10.14 -3.35 -6.90
N LYS A 22 -9.96 -3.80 -8.15
CA LYS A 22 -8.82 -4.63 -8.55
C LYS A 22 -7.50 -3.91 -8.31
N ARG A 23 -7.39 -2.61 -8.65
CA ARG A 23 -6.18 -1.79 -8.38
C ARG A 23 -5.85 -1.68 -6.89
N ASN A 24 -6.85 -1.61 -6.02
CA ASN A 24 -6.65 -1.55 -4.57
C ASN A 24 -6.32 -2.91 -3.95
N LEU A 25 -6.81 -4.01 -4.54
CA LEU A 25 -6.50 -5.37 -4.12
C LEU A 25 -5.14 -5.87 -4.64
N ASP A 26 -4.66 -5.31 -5.75
CA ASP A 26 -3.37 -5.66 -6.33
C ASP A 26 -2.24 -4.98 -5.54
N TYR A 27 -2.05 -5.43 -4.31
CA TYR A 27 -0.94 -5.04 -3.44
C TYR A 27 0.44 -5.28 -4.12
N ALA A 28 0.50 -6.18 -5.11
CA ALA A 28 1.65 -6.42 -5.97
C ALA A 28 1.96 -5.23 -6.92
N GLU A 29 0.96 -4.43 -7.30
CA GLU A 29 1.17 -3.17 -8.04
C GLU A 29 1.66 -2.03 -7.15
N HIS A 30 1.59 -2.13 -5.82
CA HIS A 30 2.05 -1.07 -4.92
C HIS A 30 3.56 -1.08 -4.69
N GLY A 31 4.27 -2.17 -4.95
CA GLY A 31 5.74 -2.20 -4.91
C GLY A 31 6.33 -2.70 -3.60
N GLY A 32 5.59 -3.49 -2.82
CA GLY A 32 6.15 -4.22 -1.68
C GLY A 32 5.76 -3.66 -0.31
N ALA A 33 6.35 -4.22 0.74
CA ALA A 33 6.01 -3.94 2.13
C ALA A 33 7.10 -3.13 2.84
N LEU A 34 6.71 -2.20 3.72
CA LEU A 34 7.64 -1.44 4.55
C LEU A 34 8.29 -2.35 5.62
N LEU A 35 9.63 -2.37 5.65
CA LEU A 35 10.42 -3.04 6.67
C LEU A 35 10.67 -2.09 7.85
N LEU A 36 10.05 -2.41 8.99
CA LEU A 36 10.20 -1.66 10.24
C LEU A 36 11.35 -2.20 11.08
N GLY A 37 11.87 -1.36 11.99
CA GLY A 37 12.93 -1.74 12.93
C GLY A 37 14.37 -1.61 12.39
N VAL A 38 14.54 -1.11 11.16
CA VAL A 38 15.84 -0.73 10.60
C VAL A 38 16.09 0.76 10.76
N LYS A 39 17.36 1.19 10.70
CA LYS A 39 17.74 2.61 10.77
C LYS A 39 17.51 3.35 9.44
N GLY A 40 16.27 3.36 8.96
CA GLY A 40 15.88 4.00 7.69
C GLY A 40 14.57 3.47 7.12
N VAL A 41 14.33 3.77 5.84
CA VAL A 41 13.20 3.24 5.07
C VAL A 41 13.68 2.06 4.22
N GLY A 42 13.08 0.89 4.42
CA GLY A 42 13.34 -0.30 3.60
C GLY A 42 12.04 -0.85 3.04
N ILE A 43 12.02 -1.24 1.76
CA ILE A 43 10.86 -1.87 1.11
C ILE A 43 11.23 -3.28 0.68
N ILE A 44 10.46 -4.28 1.13
CA ILE A 44 10.61 -5.68 0.74
C ILE A 44 9.72 -5.96 -0.46
N CYS A 45 10.33 -6.35 -1.57
CA CYS A 45 9.66 -6.75 -2.80
C CYS A 45 9.64 -8.29 -2.94
N HIS A 46 8.68 -8.83 -3.69
CA HIS A 46 8.71 -10.24 -4.08
C HIS A 46 9.83 -10.49 -5.12
N GLY A 47 10.42 -11.69 -5.14
CA GLY A 47 11.47 -12.04 -6.11
C GLY A 47 11.02 -11.96 -7.57
N ASP A 48 9.75 -12.21 -7.84
CA ASP A 48 9.12 -12.12 -9.17
C ASP A 48 8.55 -10.71 -9.46
N SER A 49 9.06 -9.67 -8.78
CA SER A 49 8.55 -8.31 -8.96
C SER A 49 8.88 -7.78 -10.34
N SER A 50 7.85 -7.39 -11.10
CA SER A 50 8.01 -6.77 -12.41
C SER A 50 8.74 -5.41 -12.32
N PRO A 51 9.31 -4.89 -13.44
CA PRO A 51 9.92 -3.56 -13.46
C PRO A 51 8.98 -2.44 -12.98
N LYS A 52 7.68 -2.56 -13.25
CA LYS A 52 6.65 -1.62 -12.76
C LYS A 52 6.50 -1.69 -11.24
N ALA A 53 6.51 -2.89 -10.67
CA ALA A 53 6.46 -3.08 -9.21
C ALA A 53 7.69 -2.45 -8.52
N ILE A 54 8.89 -2.65 -9.07
CA ILE A 54 10.13 -2.04 -8.55
C ILE A 54 10.09 -0.50 -8.64
N LYS A 55 9.62 0.06 -9.77
CA LYS A 55 9.41 1.52 -9.89
C LYS A 55 8.48 2.05 -8.79
N ASN A 56 7.39 1.34 -8.53
CA ASN A 56 6.43 1.74 -7.51
C ASN A 56 7.02 1.58 -6.09
N ALA A 57 7.84 0.56 -5.85
CA ALA A 57 8.58 0.37 -4.61
C ALA A 57 9.47 1.58 -4.27
N ILE A 58 10.23 2.04 -5.27
CA ILE A 58 11.11 3.21 -5.15
C ILE A 58 10.28 4.47 -4.86
N ARG A 59 9.17 4.67 -5.57
CA ARG A 59 8.27 5.81 -5.32
C ARG A 59 7.74 5.80 -3.88
N ILE A 60 7.29 4.65 -3.40
CA ILE A 60 6.82 4.49 -2.03
C ILE A 60 7.94 4.78 -1.02
N ALA A 61 9.16 4.28 -1.27
CA ALA A 61 10.30 4.56 -0.40
C ALA A 61 10.58 6.08 -0.30
N ILE A 62 10.54 6.79 -1.43
CA ILE A 62 10.68 8.26 -1.47
C ILE A 62 9.57 8.93 -0.66
N ASP A 63 8.32 8.50 -0.84
CA ASP A 63 7.19 9.06 -0.09
C ASP A 63 7.38 8.85 1.42
N PHE A 64 7.85 7.67 1.86
CA PHE A 64 8.12 7.40 3.28
C PHE A 64 9.25 8.27 3.86
N VAL A 65 10.30 8.53 3.08
CA VAL A 65 11.38 9.43 3.48
C VAL A 65 10.87 10.88 3.58
N ASN A 66 10.14 11.36 2.57
CA ASN A 66 9.60 12.72 2.54
C ASN A 66 8.56 12.97 3.64
N ASN A 67 7.84 11.94 4.07
CA ASN A 67 6.88 12.02 5.17
C ASN A 67 7.50 11.76 6.56
N HIS A 68 8.84 11.67 6.66
CA HIS A 68 9.56 11.50 7.92
C HIS A 68 9.01 10.34 8.78
N VAL A 69 8.69 9.21 8.13
CA VAL A 69 8.00 8.11 8.81
C VAL A 69 8.88 7.42 9.85
N LYS A 70 10.20 7.43 9.66
CA LYS A 70 11.15 6.94 10.67
C LYS A 70 11.01 7.75 11.97
N GLU A 71 11.09 9.08 11.87
CA GLU A 71 11.04 9.99 12.99
C GLU A 71 9.71 9.86 13.74
N ARG A 72 8.60 9.82 12.99
CA ARG A 72 7.26 9.64 13.56
C ARG A 72 7.10 8.31 14.29
N LEU A 73 7.73 7.24 13.79
CA LEU A 73 7.73 5.94 14.45
C LEU A 73 8.55 5.96 15.75
N GLU A 74 9.74 6.56 15.72
CA GLU A 74 10.60 6.74 16.89
C GLU A 74 9.87 7.53 17.99
N GLU A 75 9.24 8.66 17.62
CA GLU A 75 8.41 9.47 18.52
C GLU A 75 7.23 8.68 19.10
N GLY A 76 6.50 7.94 18.26
CA GLY A 76 5.35 7.15 18.68
C GLY A 76 5.74 6.02 19.65
N LEU A 77 6.86 5.35 19.41
CA LEU A 77 7.39 4.31 20.30
C LEU A 77 7.85 4.89 21.64
N ALA A 78 8.54 6.04 21.63
CA ALA A 78 8.94 6.72 22.86
C ALA A 78 7.73 7.13 23.72
N ALA A 79 6.68 7.69 23.10
CA ALA A 79 5.44 8.05 23.77
C ALA A 79 4.65 6.83 24.30
N PHE A 80 4.78 5.67 23.64
CA PHE A 80 4.16 4.43 24.10
C PHE A 80 4.89 3.87 25.33
N GLN A 81 6.22 3.91 25.34
CA GLN A 81 7.04 3.41 26.46
C GLN A 81 6.81 4.20 27.75
N THR A 82 6.68 5.53 27.69
CA THR A 82 6.39 6.36 28.86
C THR A 82 5.05 6.00 29.50
N LYS A 83 3.99 5.79 28.71
CA LYS A 83 2.68 5.33 29.22
C LYS A 83 2.70 3.92 29.81
N GLY A 84 3.61 3.07 29.36
CA GLY A 84 3.78 1.72 29.89
C GLY A 84 4.45 1.68 31.26
N ASN A 85 5.36 2.62 31.54
CA ASN A 85 6.10 2.72 32.81
C ASN A 85 5.31 3.42 33.94
N GLU A 86 4.21 4.10 33.62
CA GLU A 86 3.32 4.75 34.60
C GLU A 86 2.21 3.80 35.12
N ARG A 87 2.21 2.53 34.69
CA ARG A 87 1.34 1.46 35.18
C ARG A 87 2.12 0.47 36.04
#